data_AF-A0A4V6M0N3-F1
#
_entry.id   AF-A0A4V6M0N3-F1
#
_cell.length_a   1.000
_cell.length_b   1.000
_cell.length_c   1.000
_cell.angle_alpha   90.00
_cell.angle_beta   90.00
_cell.angle_gamma   90.00
#
_symmetry.space_group_name_H-M   'P 1'
#
loop_
_entity.id
_entity.type
_entity.pdbx_description
1 polymer ?
#
loop_
_entity_poly.entity_id
_entity_poly.type
_entity_poly.pdbx_seq_one_letter_code
_entity_poly.pdbx_strand_id
1 'polypeptide(L)'
;MADYRKPSKRGWGLPVAITVAGVAILAFTGWRLMRTEGSPVIALTGSPDSWTHKELAEHFDRRGLKLKMLPTNRATFFGPAVFFVAEGSPAAAGEKEADRAYGDKSPDVVYCQLRKTTQEARDEAGSKGSDWFASGRFLFHAPPAAAEKIKAALP
;
A
#
# COMPACT_ATOMS: atom_id res chain seq x y z
N MET A 1 6.13 40.73 60.12
CA MET A 1 5.26 40.71 61.31
C MET A 1 4.11 39.75 61.02
N ALA A 2 3.84 38.87 61.99
CA ALA A 2 2.97 37.70 61.89
C ALA A 2 1.49 38.05 61.76
N ASP A 3 0.69 37.14 61.20
CA ASP A 3 -0.45 36.65 61.96
C ASP A 3 -0.80 35.20 61.58
N TYR A 4 -1.00 34.39 62.60
CA TYR A 4 -1.16 32.94 62.59
C TYR A 4 -2.48 32.67 63.32
N ARG A 5 -3.53 32.23 62.62
CA ARG A 5 -4.74 31.67 63.26
C ARG A 5 -5.13 30.33 62.63
N LYS A 6 -4.86 29.28 63.40
CA LYS A 6 -5.50 27.94 63.38
C LYS A 6 -6.81 27.99 64.23
N PRO A 7 -7.57 26.89 64.40
CA PRO A 7 -8.33 26.09 63.43
C PRO A 7 -9.79 25.87 63.90
N SER A 8 -10.67 25.23 63.11
CA SER A 8 -11.94 24.69 63.64
C SER A 8 -12.29 23.35 62.98
N LYS A 9 -12.71 22.40 63.82
CA LYS A 9 -12.96 20.98 63.53
C LYS A 9 -14.47 20.70 63.36
N ARG A 10 -14.76 19.59 62.65
CA ARG A 10 -15.82 18.56 62.85
C ARG A 10 -16.99 18.53 61.86
N GLY A 11 -17.38 17.29 61.55
CA GLY A 11 -18.59 16.85 60.83
C GLY A 11 -18.21 16.10 59.55
N TRP A 12 -17.83 14.82 59.56
CA TRP A 12 -18.71 13.62 59.60
C TRP A 12 -20.00 13.80 58.80
N GLY A 13 -20.06 13.18 57.62
CA GLY A 13 -21.29 13.10 56.82
C GLY A 13 -21.08 12.65 55.38
N LEU A 14 -20.91 11.33 55.19
CA LEU A 14 -21.37 10.48 54.07
C LEU A 14 -21.17 10.97 52.61
N PRO A 15 -20.46 10.20 51.77
CA PRO A 15 -20.55 10.39 50.33
C PRO A 15 -21.93 9.92 49.83
N VAL A 16 -22.69 10.85 49.24
CA VAL A 16 -23.89 10.55 48.47
C VAL A 16 -23.47 9.79 47.21
N ALA A 17 -23.81 8.50 47.20
CA ALA A 17 -23.77 7.66 46.02
C ALA A 17 -24.80 8.18 45.00
N ILE A 18 -24.33 8.72 43.88
CA ILE A 18 -25.16 8.90 42.69
C ILE A 18 -24.94 7.67 41.81
N THR A 19 -25.85 6.72 41.96
CA THR A 19 -26.09 5.64 41.01
C THR A 19 -26.80 6.23 39.80
N VAL A 20 -26.14 6.30 38.64
CA VAL A 20 -26.83 6.29 37.35
C VAL A 20 -26.38 5.06 36.59
N ALA A 21 -27.35 4.18 36.40
CA ALA A 21 -27.23 2.93 35.69
C ALA A 21 -27.02 3.16 34.18
N GLY A 22 -26.29 2.21 33.58
CA GLY A 22 -26.50 1.82 32.19
C GLY A 22 -25.59 2.52 31.18
N VAL A 23 -24.54 1.83 30.75
CA VAL A 23 -24.52 1.09 29.48
C VAL A 23 -23.27 0.20 29.50
N ALA A 24 -23.48 -1.09 29.29
CA ALA A 24 -22.43 -2.08 29.14
C ALA A 24 -21.59 -1.76 27.89
N ILE A 25 -20.27 -1.59 28.05
CA ILE A 25 -19.33 -1.79 26.95
C ILE A 25 -18.56 -3.06 27.25
N LEU A 26 -19.06 -4.12 26.64
CA LEU A 26 -18.43 -5.40 26.45
C LEU A 26 -17.02 -5.23 25.86
N ALA A 27 -16.07 -5.90 26.52
CA ALA A 27 -14.86 -6.53 26.00
C ALA A 27 -14.49 -6.24 24.53
N PHE A 28 -13.39 -5.52 24.31
CA PHE A 28 -12.67 -5.57 23.03
C PHE A 28 -11.18 -5.21 23.16
N THR A 29 -10.48 -5.72 24.18
CA THR A 29 -9.01 -5.66 24.28
C THR A 29 -8.39 -7.06 24.20
N GLY A 30 -8.90 -7.86 23.27
CA GLY A 30 -8.51 -9.26 23.07
C GLY A 30 -8.58 -9.71 21.61
N TRP A 31 -8.20 -8.85 20.65
CA TRP A 31 -8.02 -9.26 19.25
C TRP A 31 -7.01 -8.36 18.56
N ARG A 32 -5.72 -8.76 18.57
CA ARG A 32 -4.92 -8.86 17.33
C ARG A 32 -3.59 -9.57 17.54
N LEU A 33 -3.64 -10.72 18.21
CA LEU A 33 -2.55 -11.69 18.25
C LEU A 33 -3.07 -13.02 17.70
N MET A 34 -3.54 -13.01 16.44
CA MET A 34 -3.63 -14.18 15.57
C MET A 34 -3.77 -13.69 14.12
N ARG A 35 -2.63 -13.62 13.43
CA ARG A 35 -2.57 -14.00 12.03
C ARG A 35 -1.34 -14.86 11.83
N THR A 36 -1.29 -15.98 12.53
CA THR A 36 -0.63 -17.18 12.01
C THR A 36 -1.52 -17.73 10.92
N GLU A 37 -1.44 -17.11 9.76
CA GLU A 37 -1.27 -17.93 8.56
C GLU A 37 0.07 -17.49 8.02
N GLY A 38 1.01 -18.44 7.93
CA GLY A 38 2.09 -18.28 7.00
C GLY A 38 1.45 -18.04 5.64
N SER A 39 1.29 -16.77 5.25
CA SER A 39 1.61 -16.44 3.87
C SER A 39 2.94 -17.10 3.66
N PRO A 40 3.09 -18.05 2.71
CA PRO A 40 4.42 -18.45 2.36
C PRO A 40 5.13 -17.12 2.14
N VAL A 41 6.13 -16.84 2.98
CA VAL A 41 7.20 -15.97 2.55
C VAL A 41 7.74 -16.81 1.40
N ILE A 42 7.13 -16.63 0.23
CA ILE A 42 7.73 -17.01 -1.03
C ILE A 42 8.99 -16.17 -0.93
N ALA A 43 10.05 -16.85 -0.51
CA ALA A 43 11.37 -16.47 -0.92
C ALA A 43 11.16 -16.34 -2.42
N LEU A 44 11.08 -15.10 -2.90
CA LEU A 44 10.98 -14.78 -4.31
C LEU A 44 12.36 -15.10 -4.90
N THR A 45 12.78 -16.36 -4.71
CA THR A 45 13.97 -17.04 -5.21
C THR A 45 13.58 -17.74 -6.50
N GLY A 46 12.88 -17.01 -7.35
CA GLY A 46 12.39 -17.44 -8.64
C GLY A 46 12.41 -16.23 -9.56
N SER A 47 12.79 -16.45 -10.81
CA SER A 47 12.77 -15.42 -11.85
C SER A 47 11.40 -14.74 -11.89
N PRO A 48 11.32 -13.43 -12.21
CA PRO A 48 10.06 -12.69 -12.36
C PRO A 48 9.12 -13.26 -13.45
N ASP A 49 9.47 -14.38 -14.09
CA ASP A 49 8.72 -15.09 -15.11
C ASP A 49 7.52 -15.89 -14.55
N SER A 50 7.46 -16.15 -13.25
CA SER A 50 6.31 -16.84 -12.64
C SER A 50 5.46 -15.96 -11.72
N TRP A 51 5.87 -14.71 -11.50
CA TRP A 51 5.20 -13.84 -10.53
C TRP A 51 3.87 -13.30 -11.07
N THR A 52 2.96 -13.07 -10.14
CA THR A 52 1.72 -12.31 -10.30
C THR A 52 1.94 -10.83 -10.00
N HIS A 53 1.00 -9.96 -10.37
CA HIS A 53 1.05 -8.54 -9.98
C HIS A 53 1.09 -8.35 -8.45
N LYS A 54 0.47 -9.24 -7.69
CA LYS A 54 0.48 -9.20 -6.23
C LYS A 54 1.86 -9.52 -5.67
N GLU A 55 2.52 -10.57 -6.16
CA GLU A 55 3.89 -10.92 -5.76
C GLU A 55 4.88 -9.81 -6.14
N LEU A 56 4.69 -9.19 -7.30
CA LEU A 56 5.47 -8.02 -7.71
C LEU A 56 5.24 -6.82 -6.78
N ALA A 57 3.99 -6.56 -6.36
CA ALA A 57 3.68 -5.51 -5.39
C ALA A 57 4.35 -5.77 -4.03
N GLU A 58 4.27 -7.02 -3.55
CA GLU A 58 4.91 -7.45 -2.30
C GLU A 58 6.45 -7.34 -2.39
N HIS A 59 7.04 -7.62 -3.56
CA HIS A 59 8.47 -7.41 -3.80
C HIS A 59 8.85 -5.93 -3.69
N PHE A 60 8.07 -5.03 -4.31
CA PHE A 60 8.31 -3.59 -4.21
C PHE A 60 8.20 -3.10 -2.76
N ASP A 61 7.20 -3.57 -2.00
CA ASP A 61 7.05 -3.21 -0.58
C ASP A 61 8.28 -3.64 0.24
N ARG A 62 8.79 -4.87 0.02
CA ARG A 62 10.02 -5.37 0.67
C ARG A 62 11.27 -4.55 0.30
N ARG A 63 11.28 -3.93 -0.88
CA ARG A 63 12.36 -3.03 -1.34
C ARG A 63 12.18 -1.58 -0.87
N GLY A 64 11.16 -1.30 -0.06
CA GLY A 64 10.87 0.04 0.46
C GLY A 64 10.12 0.95 -0.52
N LEU A 65 9.66 0.41 -1.65
CA LEU A 65 8.79 1.12 -2.58
C LEU A 65 7.33 0.92 -2.14
N LYS A 66 6.81 1.90 -1.42
CA LYS A 66 5.41 1.94 -1.00
C LYS A 66 4.51 2.27 -2.18
N LEU A 67 4.07 1.22 -2.87
CA LEU A 67 3.21 1.30 -4.06
C LEU A 67 1.87 0.61 -3.79
N LYS A 68 0.78 1.34 -4.03
CA LYS A 68 -0.57 0.80 -4.05
C LYS A 68 -0.87 0.23 -5.44
N MET A 69 -1.28 -1.04 -5.49
CA MET A 69 -1.74 -1.68 -6.71
C MET A 69 -3.22 -1.37 -6.92
N LEU A 70 -3.56 -0.77 -8.07
CA LEU A 70 -4.92 -0.49 -8.49
C LEU A 70 -5.22 -1.27 -9.78
N PRO A 71 -6.37 -1.96 -9.87
CA PRO A 71 -6.78 -2.57 -11.12
C PRO A 71 -7.03 -1.47 -12.16
N THR A 72 -6.90 -1.82 -13.43
CA THR A 72 -7.27 -0.92 -14.53
C THR A 72 -8.10 -1.64 -15.57
N ASN A 73 -9.17 -0.99 -16.01
CA ASN A 73 -9.98 -1.42 -17.13
C ASN A 73 -9.29 -1.17 -18.48
N ARG A 74 -8.08 -0.59 -18.48
CA ARG A 74 -7.15 -0.64 -19.63
C ARG A 74 -6.59 -2.05 -19.89
N ALA A 75 -7.23 -3.10 -19.38
CA ALA A 75 -6.96 -4.48 -19.73
C ALA A 75 -7.07 -4.61 -21.25
N THR A 76 -5.93 -4.43 -21.92
CA THR A 76 -5.82 -4.60 -23.36
C THR A 76 -5.93 -6.07 -23.69
N PHE A 77 -6.22 -6.36 -24.96
CA PHE A 77 -6.36 -7.70 -25.55
C PHE A 77 -5.21 -8.69 -25.24
N PHE A 78 -4.12 -8.22 -24.63
CA PHE A 78 -2.85 -8.91 -24.48
C PHE A 78 -2.49 -9.32 -23.04
N GLY A 79 -3.37 -9.09 -22.06
CA GLY A 79 -3.21 -9.62 -20.70
C GLY A 79 -3.67 -8.68 -19.59
N PRO A 80 -3.73 -9.18 -18.33
CA PRO A 80 -4.15 -8.39 -17.19
C PRO A 80 -3.16 -7.25 -16.94
N ALA A 81 -3.69 -6.09 -16.55
CA ALA A 81 -2.92 -4.89 -16.27
C ALA A 81 -3.35 -4.24 -14.95
N VAL A 82 -2.41 -3.52 -14.34
CA VAL A 82 -2.59 -2.77 -13.10
C VAL A 82 -1.82 -1.44 -13.15
N PHE A 83 -2.25 -0.48 -12.34
CA PHE A 83 -1.44 0.68 -11.98
C PHE A 83 -0.75 0.42 -10.63
N PHE A 84 0.54 0.68 -10.58
CA PHE A 84 1.27 0.87 -9.33
C PHE A 84 1.37 2.36 -9.06
N VAL A 85 0.83 2.79 -7.92
CA VAL A 85 0.76 4.21 -7.55
C VAL A 85 1.48 4.44 -6.24
N ALA A 86 2.32 5.47 -6.15
CA ALA A 86 2.98 5.83 -4.89
C ALA A 86 1.96 6.06 -3.75
N GLU A 87 2.18 5.40 -2.61
CA GLU A 87 1.37 5.64 -1.41
C GLU A 87 1.57 7.09 -0.95
N GLY A 88 0.46 7.82 -0.81
CA GLY A 88 0.44 9.26 -0.52
C GLY A 88 0.22 10.16 -1.74
N SER A 89 0.28 9.62 -2.96
CA SER A 89 -0.13 10.36 -4.15
C SER A 89 -1.66 10.52 -4.20
N PRO A 90 -2.20 11.66 -4.67
CA PRO A 90 -3.63 11.81 -4.93
C PRO A 90 -4.15 10.79 -5.95
N ALA A 91 -3.27 10.24 -6.80
CA ALA A 91 -3.61 9.16 -7.73
C ALA A 91 -3.98 7.84 -7.02
N ALA A 92 -3.60 7.67 -5.74
CA ALA A 92 -3.92 6.47 -4.97
C ALA A 92 -5.39 6.43 -4.48
N ALA A 93 -6.16 7.51 -4.71
CA ALA A 93 -7.56 7.64 -4.31
C ALA A 93 -8.48 6.65 -5.05
N GLY A 94 -8.16 6.28 -6.29
CA GLY A 94 -8.97 5.39 -7.10
C GLY A 94 -8.42 5.16 -8.50
N GLU A 95 -9.03 4.23 -9.24
CA GLU A 95 -8.64 3.90 -10.61
C GLU A 95 -8.75 5.11 -11.55
N LYS A 96 -9.79 5.93 -11.42
CA LYS A 96 -10.03 7.08 -12.29
C LYS A 96 -8.93 8.14 -12.12
N GLU A 97 -8.50 8.37 -10.89
CA GLU A 97 -7.43 9.30 -10.55
C GLU A 97 -6.08 8.77 -11.02
N ALA A 98 -5.83 7.46 -10.88
CA ALA A 98 -4.65 6.81 -11.43
C ALA A 98 -4.61 6.87 -12.97
N ASP A 99 -5.74 6.66 -13.63
CA ASP A 99 -5.85 6.72 -15.09
C ASP A 99 -5.55 8.12 -15.64
N ARG A 100 -6.12 9.14 -14.97
CA ARG A 100 -5.86 10.54 -15.29
C ARG A 100 -4.39 10.88 -15.07
N ALA A 101 -3.84 10.55 -13.89
CA ALA A 101 -2.45 10.81 -13.56
C ALA A 101 -1.49 10.08 -14.52
N TYR A 102 -1.84 8.88 -14.97
CA TYR A 102 -1.11 8.17 -16.01
C TYR A 102 -1.17 8.90 -17.36
N GLY A 103 -2.34 9.39 -17.77
CA GLY A 103 -2.50 10.21 -18.98
C GLY A 103 -1.67 11.50 -18.93
N ASP A 104 -1.58 12.10 -17.74
CA ASP A 104 -0.77 13.28 -17.45
C ASP A 104 0.74 12.96 -17.27
N LYS A 105 1.15 11.69 -17.46
CA LYS A 105 2.52 11.19 -17.29
C LYS A 105 3.11 11.50 -15.90
N SER A 106 2.28 11.41 -14.87
CA SER A 106 2.69 11.60 -13.47
C SER A 106 3.80 10.61 -13.08
N PRO A 107 4.88 11.08 -12.42
CA PRO A 107 5.95 10.19 -11.92
C PRO A 107 5.49 9.27 -10.77
N ASP A 108 4.29 9.49 -10.24
CA ASP A 108 3.75 8.68 -9.15
C ASP A 108 3.00 7.43 -9.64
N VAL A 109 2.75 7.31 -10.95
CA VAL A 109 1.96 6.23 -11.53
C VAL A 109 2.79 5.45 -12.54
N VAL A 110 2.80 4.13 -12.36
CA VAL A 110 3.44 3.17 -13.25
C VAL A 110 2.39 2.21 -13.75
N TYR A 111 2.25 2.09 -15.06
CA TYR A 111 1.42 1.06 -15.66
C TYR A 111 2.22 -0.23 -15.79
N CYS A 112 1.63 -1.35 -15.39
CA CYS A 112 2.22 -2.67 -15.51
C CYS A 112 1.23 -3.63 -16.15
N GLN A 113 1.70 -4.38 -17.13
CA GLN A 113 0.93 -5.44 -17.78
C GLN A 113 1.71 -6.76 -17.71
N LEU A 114 1.01 -7.84 -17.37
CA LEU A 114 1.58 -9.18 -17.37
C LEU A 114 1.37 -9.85 -18.74
N ARG A 115 2.47 -10.24 -19.38
CA ARG A 115 2.49 -10.90 -20.70
C ARG A 115 2.51 -12.42 -20.58
N LYS A 116 2.25 -13.10 -21.69
CA LYS A 116 2.29 -14.57 -21.73
C LYS A 116 3.72 -15.08 -21.57
N THR A 117 4.68 -14.43 -22.22
CA THR A 117 6.09 -14.81 -22.19
C THR A 117 7.01 -13.60 -21.97
N THR A 118 8.23 -13.89 -21.49
CA THR A 118 9.30 -12.89 -21.29
C THR A 118 9.74 -12.27 -22.62
N GLN A 119 9.75 -13.07 -23.69
CA GLN A 119 10.09 -12.59 -25.04
C GLN A 119 9.07 -11.57 -25.54
N GLU A 120 7.77 -11.86 -25.41
CA GLU A 120 6.71 -10.91 -25.79
C GLU A 120 6.82 -9.58 -25.03
N ALA A 121 7.12 -9.62 -23.74
CA ALA A 121 7.29 -8.40 -22.94
C ALA A 121 8.48 -7.55 -23.45
N ARG A 122 9.60 -8.19 -23.78
CA ARG A 122 10.80 -7.52 -24.32
C ARG A 122 10.57 -6.94 -25.71
N ASP A 123 9.95 -7.71 -26.61
CA ASP A 123 9.65 -7.26 -27.97
C ASP A 123 8.69 -6.07 -27.96
N GLU A 124 7.69 -6.10 -27.06
CA GLU A 124 6.75 -5.00 -26.93
C GLU A 124 7.37 -3.76 -26.29
N ALA A 125 8.24 -3.92 -25.29
CA ALA A 125 9.01 -2.81 -24.73
C ALA A 125 9.89 -2.16 -25.80
N GLY A 126 10.57 -2.96 -26.62
CA GLY A 126 11.43 -2.47 -27.71
C GLY A 126 10.67 -1.73 -28.81
N SER A 127 9.44 -2.13 -29.11
CA SER A 127 8.62 -1.50 -30.16
C SER A 127 7.86 -0.25 -29.71
N LYS A 128 7.58 -0.08 -28.41
CA LYS A 128 6.79 1.06 -27.89
C LYS A 128 7.62 2.29 -27.50
N GLY A 129 8.95 2.20 -27.41
CA GLY A 129 9.84 3.33 -27.20
C GLY A 129 10.43 3.44 -25.77
N SER A 130 11.11 4.56 -25.48
CA SER A 130 11.99 4.70 -24.29
C SER A 130 11.27 4.70 -22.94
N ASP A 131 9.99 5.06 -22.90
CA ASP A 131 9.19 5.08 -21.67
C ASP A 131 8.70 3.67 -21.26
N TRP A 132 8.95 2.67 -22.12
CA TRP A 132 8.59 1.28 -21.90
C TRP A 132 9.81 0.43 -21.58
N PHE A 133 9.65 -0.51 -20.64
CA PHE A 133 10.68 -1.50 -20.33
C PHE A 133 10.05 -2.79 -19.85
N ALA A 134 10.81 -3.89 -19.89
CA ALA A 134 10.34 -5.19 -19.43
C ALA A 134 11.27 -5.79 -18.38
N SER A 135 10.70 -6.51 -17.43
CA SER A 135 11.43 -7.39 -16.51
C SER A 135 10.64 -8.67 -16.31
N GLY A 136 11.26 -9.82 -16.63
CA GLY A 136 10.54 -11.08 -16.80
C GLY A 136 9.37 -10.93 -17.76
N ARG A 137 8.17 -11.34 -17.33
CA ARG A 137 6.93 -11.21 -18.11
C ARG A 137 6.19 -9.88 -17.92
N PHE A 138 6.71 -8.98 -17.09
CA PHE A 138 6.07 -7.71 -16.83
C PHE A 138 6.55 -6.67 -17.85
N LEU A 139 5.59 -6.05 -18.52
CA LEU A 139 5.78 -4.89 -19.36
C LEU A 139 5.37 -3.65 -18.55
N PHE A 140 6.29 -2.72 -18.41
CA PHE A 140 6.08 -1.48 -17.67
C PHE A 140 6.05 -0.29 -18.62
N HIS A 141 5.20 0.67 -18.30
CA HIS A 141 5.26 2.02 -18.85
C HIS A 141 5.32 3.01 -17.69
N ALA A 142 6.40 3.77 -17.64
CA ALA A 142 6.66 4.71 -16.57
C ALA A 142 7.47 5.91 -17.09
N PRO A 143 7.24 7.12 -16.56
CA PRO A 143 8.12 8.25 -16.81
C PRO A 143 9.56 7.94 -16.34
N PRO A 144 10.60 8.56 -16.92
CA PRO A 144 12.01 8.23 -16.63
C PRO A 144 12.36 8.15 -15.14
N ALA A 145 11.92 9.13 -14.35
CA ALA A 145 12.17 9.18 -12.90
C ALA A 145 11.53 8.02 -12.11
N ALA A 146 10.36 7.56 -12.55
CA ALA A 146 9.70 6.40 -11.96
C ALA A 146 10.31 5.10 -12.46
N ALA A 147 10.64 5.03 -13.75
CA ALA A 147 11.29 3.88 -14.37
C ALA A 147 12.62 3.53 -13.71
N GLU A 148 13.45 4.52 -13.37
CA GLU A 148 14.72 4.31 -12.67
C GLU A 148 14.52 3.68 -11.28
N LYS A 149 13.56 4.17 -10.49
CA LYS A 149 13.23 3.63 -9.17
C LYS A 149 12.74 2.18 -9.27
N ILE A 150 11.86 1.90 -10.22
CA ILE A 150 11.33 0.54 -10.45
C ILE A 150 12.43 -0.40 -10.92
N LYS A 151 13.24 0.01 -11.90
CA LYS A 151 14.38 -0.78 -12.40
C LYS A 151 15.39 -1.10 -11.29
N ALA A 152 15.66 -0.16 -10.39
CA ALA A 152 16.57 -0.38 -9.26
C ALA A 152 16.02 -1.37 -8.21
N ALA A 153 14.69 -1.53 -8.12
CA ALA A 153 14.07 -2.47 -7.19
C ALA A 153 13.84 -3.86 -7.79
N LEU A 154 13.84 -3.99 -9.12
CA LEU A 154 13.69 -5.26 -9.82
C LEU A 154 15.00 -6.09 -9.73
N PRO A 155 14.90 -7.43 -9.73
CA PRO A 155 16.06 -8.33 -9.73
C PRO A 155 16.80 -8.33 -11.07
#